data_AF-A0A7S2DS08-F1
#
_entry.id   AF-A0A7S2DS08-F1
#
_cell.length_a   1.000
_cell.length_b   1.000
_cell.length_c   1.000
_cell.angle_alpha   90.00
_cell.angle_beta   90.00
_cell.angle_gamma   90.00
#
_symmetry.space_group_name_H-M   'P 1'
#
loop_
_entity.id
_entity.type
_entity.pdbx_description
1 polymer ?
#
loop_
_entity_poly.entity_id
_entity_poly.type
_entity_poly.pdbx_seq_one_letter_code
_entity_poly.pdbx_strand_id
1 'polypeptide(L)'
;QPSTPCEGDKKSEDEEEEEDPGPDGAAEKRGEPEAAEPDDDAPVIVTDGSIPKQLADGDPTEHIGEIHAVVENLVVVRGVDSDRVLDLQSVITLKDRSVLGVVIDVFGPVGMPHYLVYPTSPLKEGVEAGLQVFAATGLVETSFLSDNMDVLALRGRGEDSDSEEVS
;
A
#
# COMPACT_ATOMS: atom_id res chain seq x y z
N GLN A 1 -9.13 26.45 -48.42
CA GLN A 1 -10.42 27.09 -48.10
C GLN A 1 -11.55 26.27 -48.70
N PRO A 2 -12.77 26.36 -48.19
CA PRO A 2 -13.25 26.39 -46.80
C PRO A 2 -14.29 25.25 -46.60
N SER A 3 -14.83 24.91 -45.42
CA SER A 3 -15.81 25.70 -44.65
C SER A 3 -16.12 25.06 -43.28
N THR A 4 -15.88 25.80 -42.19
CA THR A 4 -16.77 25.92 -41.01
C THR A 4 -18.05 26.71 -41.42
N PRO A 5 -19.11 26.93 -40.60
CA PRO A 5 -19.31 26.68 -39.15
C PRO A 5 -20.71 26.10 -38.76
N CYS A 6 -20.91 25.72 -37.50
CA CYS A 6 -22.22 25.85 -36.84
C CYS A 6 -22.03 26.49 -35.48
N GLU A 7 -22.48 27.74 -35.39
CA GLU A 7 -22.67 28.59 -34.23
C GLU A 7 -24.10 28.44 -33.70
N GLY A 8 -24.33 28.83 -32.44
CA GLY A 8 -25.65 29.04 -31.83
C GLY A 8 -26.00 28.00 -30.76
N ASP A 9 -26.42 28.31 -29.53
CA ASP A 9 -26.95 29.56 -28.98
C ASP A 9 -26.85 29.59 -27.44
N LYS A 10 -26.72 30.80 -26.88
CA LYS A 10 -26.73 31.12 -25.44
C LYS A 10 -28.15 31.50 -25.00
N LYS A 11 -28.61 31.03 -23.83
CA LYS A 11 -29.51 31.72 -22.85
C LYS A 11 -29.72 30.79 -21.63
N SER A 12 -29.17 31.04 -20.43
CA SER A 12 -29.44 32.02 -19.35
C SER A 12 -30.75 31.83 -18.58
N GLU A 13 -30.64 31.68 -17.26
CA GLU A 13 -31.58 31.89 -16.12
C GLU A 13 -30.91 31.13 -14.96
N ASP A 14 -30.20 31.69 -13.97
CA ASP A 14 -30.47 32.81 -13.05
C ASP A 14 -31.80 32.65 -12.30
N GLU A 15 -31.75 31.90 -11.19
CA GLU A 15 -32.68 32.03 -10.07
C GLU A 15 -31.86 32.04 -8.77
N GLU A 16 -31.77 33.22 -8.18
CA GLU A 16 -31.31 33.49 -6.82
C GLU A 16 -32.36 33.08 -5.78
N GLU A 17 -31.84 32.57 -4.66
CA GLU A 17 -32.33 32.60 -3.26
C GLU A 17 -33.71 32.02 -2.87
N GLU A 18 -33.67 31.07 -1.94
CA GLU A 18 -34.40 31.20 -0.67
C GLU A 18 -33.53 30.59 0.46
N GLU A 19 -33.20 31.42 1.44
CA GLU A 19 -32.58 31.03 2.70
C GLU A 19 -33.62 30.35 3.61
N ASP A 20 -33.38 29.11 4.04
CA ASP A 20 -34.08 28.52 5.19
C ASP A 20 -33.09 28.38 6.36
N PRO A 21 -33.11 29.28 7.36
CA PRO A 21 -32.28 29.14 8.55
C PRO A 21 -32.92 28.09 9.48
N GLY A 22 -32.57 26.83 9.24
CA GLY A 22 -32.86 25.73 10.16
C GLY A 22 -32.19 25.94 11.53
N PRO A 23 -32.85 25.58 12.63
CA PRO A 23 -32.47 25.99 13.98
C PRO A 23 -31.23 25.25 14.49
N ASP A 24 -30.27 26.02 15.02
CA ASP A 24 -29.27 25.67 16.04
C ASP A 24 -29.08 24.17 16.34
N GLY A 25 -28.35 23.49 15.47
CA GLY A 25 -27.74 22.19 15.74
C GLY A 25 -26.24 22.38 15.94
N ALA A 26 -25.78 22.25 17.18
CA ALA A 26 -24.42 22.49 17.65
C ALA A 26 -23.33 22.14 16.61
N ALA A 27 -22.48 23.12 16.31
CA ALA A 27 -21.17 22.86 15.73
C ALA A 27 -20.40 21.95 16.71
N GLU A 28 -20.46 20.64 16.51
CA GLU A 28 -19.49 19.73 17.07
C GLU A 28 -18.13 20.21 16.57
N LYS A 29 -17.37 20.82 17.48
CA LYS A 29 -15.93 21.01 17.32
C LYS A 29 -15.38 19.63 16.95
N ARG A 30 -15.12 19.41 15.66
CA ARG A 30 -14.24 18.36 15.19
C ARG A 30 -12.90 18.65 15.86
N GLY A 31 -12.67 17.98 16.99
CA GLY A 31 -11.40 18.06 17.69
C GLY A 31 -10.31 17.82 16.67
N GLU A 32 -9.31 18.71 16.63
CA GLU A 32 -8.05 18.37 16.01
C GLU A 32 -7.66 16.98 16.55
N PRO A 33 -7.37 15.99 15.69
CA PRO A 33 -6.95 14.69 16.17
C PRO A 33 -5.73 14.92 17.04
N GLU A 34 -5.90 14.75 18.35
CA GLU A 34 -4.80 14.69 19.29
C GLU A 34 -3.89 13.59 18.76
N ALA A 35 -2.66 13.95 18.40
CA ALA A 35 -1.71 12.98 17.88
C ALA A 35 -1.61 11.88 18.92
N ALA A 36 -2.10 10.68 18.58
CA ALA A 36 -2.04 9.55 19.48
C ALA A 36 -0.58 9.36 19.88
N GLU A 37 -0.32 9.33 21.18
CA GLU A 37 1.01 8.97 21.69
C GLU A 37 1.42 7.64 21.04
N PRO A 38 2.66 7.52 20.53
CA PRO A 38 3.09 6.30 19.86
C PRO A 38 2.94 5.13 20.83
N ASP A 39 2.20 4.10 20.41
CA ASP A 39 2.08 2.86 21.15
C ASP A 39 3.44 2.15 21.11
N ASP A 40 4.12 2.07 22.26
CA ASP A 40 5.44 1.44 22.39
C ASP A 40 5.44 -0.04 21.96
N ASP A 41 4.28 -0.70 21.95
CA ASP A 41 4.14 -2.11 21.54
C ASP A 41 3.78 -2.29 20.05
N ALA A 42 3.58 -1.21 19.29
CA ALA A 42 3.27 -1.30 17.87
C ALA A 42 4.47 -1.79 17.05
N PRO A 43 4.28 -2.72 16.10
CA PRO A 43 5.36 -3.16 15.22
C PRO A 43 5.87 -2.01 14.34
N VAL A 44 7.17 -1.75 14.41
CA VAL A 44 7.84 -0.68 13.65
C VAL A 44 8.57 -1.25 12.44
N ILE A 45 8.39 -0.59 11.29
CA ILE A 45 9.14 -0.89 10.07
C ILE A 45 10.60 -0.45 10.24
N VAL A 46 11.53 -1.38 10.11
CA VAL A 46 12.96 -1.11 10.22
C VAL A 46 13.51 -0.73 8.83
N THR A 47 14.00 0.50 8.71
CA THR A 47 14.50 1.08 7.45
C THR A 47 16.01 1.38 7.49
N ASP A 48 16.69 0.99 8.58
CA ASP A 48 18.07 1.35 8.86
C ASP A 48 19.09 0.29 8.43
N GLY A 49 20.35 0.46 8.85
CA GLY A 49 21.50 -0.35 8.44
C GLY A 49 21.47 -1.83 8.86
N SER A 50 20.40 -2.31 9.48
CA SER A 50 20.14 -3.74 9.68
C SER A 50 19.90 -4.48 8.36
N ILE A 51 19.29 -3.81 7.36
CA ILE A 51 19.06 -4.39 6.03
C ILE A 51 20.34 -4.26 5.18
N PRO A 52 20.84 -5.36 4.58
CA PRO A 52 22.04 -5.29 3.74
C PRO A 52 21.79 -4.44 2.50
N LYS A 53 22.83 -3.78 1.97
CA LYS A 53 22.72 -2.99 0.72
C LYS A 53 22.70 -3.86 -0.54
N GLN A 54 23.21 -5.08 -0.44
CA GLN A 54 23.31 -6.04 -1.54
C GLN A 54 23.22 -7.45 -0.96
N LEU A 55 22.44 -8.32 -1.61
CA LEU A 55 22.32 -9.72 -1.20
C LEU A 55 23.57 -10.52 -1.58
N ALA A 56 23.83 -11.60 -0.86
CA ALA A 56 24.88 -12.53 -1.24
C ALA A 56 24.48 -13.32 -2.50
N ASP A 57 25.47 -13.79 -3.26
CA ASP A 57 25.23 -14.53 -4.52
C ASP A 57 24.42 -15.82 -4.33
N GLY A 58 24.41 -16.39 -3.11
CA GLY A 58 23.67 -17.60 -2.75
C GLY A 58 22.26 -17.35 -2.23
N ASP A 59 21.89 -16.12 -1.90
CA ASP A 59 20.60 -15.84 -1.28
C ASP A 59 19.47 -16.04 -2.30
N PRO A 60 18.39 -16.76 -1.93
CA PRO A 60 17.25 -16.94 -2.82
C PRO A 60 16.50 -15.63 -3.02
N THR A 61 16.03 -15.44 -4.25
CA THR A 61 15.20 -14.30 -4.65
C THR A 61 14.07 -14.78 -5.55
N GLU A 62 12.91 -14.13 -5.46
CA GLU A 62 11.73 -14.44 -6.26
C GLU A 62 11.34 -13.22 -7.09
N HIS A 63 11.02 -13.39 -8.37
CA HIS A 63 10.50 -12.29 -9.20
C HIS A 63 9.09 -11.94 -8.73
N ILE A 64 8.85 -10.68 -8.39
CA ILE A 64 7.57 -10.24 -7.81
C ILE A 64 6.87 -9.16 -8.61
N GLY A 65 7.55 -8.52 -9.58
CA GLY A 65 6.93 -7.45 -10.35
C GLY A 65 7.92 -6.53 -11.03
N GLU A 66 7.45 -5.33 -11.35
CA GLU A 66 8.24 -4.27 -11.96
C GLU A 66 7.96 -2.92 -11.30
N ILE A 67 8.92 -2.01 -11.39
CA ILE A 67 8.75 -0.62 -10.95
C ILE A 67 7.66 0.02 -11.81
N HIS A 68 6.59 0.46 -11.17
CA HIS A 68 5.52 1.20 -11.82
C HIS A 68 5.83 2.70 -11.88
N ALA A 69 6.31 3.25 -10.77
CA ALA A 69 6.62 4.67 -10.65
C ALA A 69 7.65 4.92 -9.54
N VAL A 70 8.31 6.08 -9.60
CA VAL A 70 9.15 6.61 -8.52
C VAL A 70 8.61 8.00 -8.17
N VAL A 71 8.20 8.21 -6.92
CA VAL A 71 7.52 9.43 -6.45
C VAL A 71 8.20 9.90 -5.17
N GLU A 72 8.80 11.09 -5.17
CA GLU A 72 9.44 11.68 -3.98
C GLU A 72 10.39 10.70 -3.25
N ASN A 73 11.20 9.97 -4.04
CA ASN A 73 12.12 8.91 -3.61
C ASN A 73 11.46 7.62 -3.09
N LEU A 74 10.14 7.51 -3.06
CA LEU A 74 9.45 6.25 -2.85
C LEU A 74 9.30 5.50 -4.18
N VAL A 75 9.37 4.18 -4.13
CA VAL A 75 9.22 3.35 -5.32
C VAL A 75 7.91 2.60 -5.25
N VAL A 76 7.05 2.78 -6.25
CA VAL A 76 5.85 1.98 -6.41
C VAL A 76 6.18 0.80 -7.31
N VAL A 77 6.02 -0.40 -6.79
CA VAL A 77 6.17 -1.65 -7.54
C VAL A 77 4.78 -2.17 -7.87
N ARG A 78 4.54 -2.52 -9.13
CA ARG A 78 3.37 -3.29 -9.52
C ARG A 78 3.73 -4.77 -9.49
N GLY A 79 3.01 -5.52 -8.67
CA GLY A 79 3.14 -6.96 -8.54
C GLY A 79 2.74 -7.69 -9.82
N VAL A 80 3.26 -8.90 -9.99
CA VAL A 80 2.76 -9.87 -10.99
C VAL A 80 1.40 -10.44 -10.56
N ASP A 81 0.70 -11.08 -11.49
CA ASP A 81 -0.49 -11.86 -11.17
C ASP A 81 -0.09 -13.05 -10.28
N SER A 82 -0.50 -13.02 -9.01
CA SER A 82 -0.05 -13.95 -7.97
C SER A 82 -1.07 -14.09 -6.85
N ASP A 83 -1.22 -15.32 -6.36
CA ASP A 83 -2.03 -15.63 -5.16
C ASP A 83 -1.28 -15.31 -3.84
N ARG A 84 0.00 -14.93 -3.92
CA ARG A 84 0.86 -14.59 -2.79
C ARG A 84 1.21 -13.13 -2.80
N VAL A 85 0.93 -12.45 -1.70
CA VAL A 85 1.17 -11.02 -1.49
C VAL A 85 2.26 -10.85 -0.44
N LEU A 86 3.26 -10.01 -0.71
CA LEU A 86 4.31 -9.68 0.27
C LEU A 86 3.72 -9.00 1.51
N ASP A 87 4.33 -9.29 2.66
CA ASP A 87 4.03 -8.59 3.92
C ASP A 87 4.80 -7.26 4.00
N LEU A 88 4.37 -6.39 4.92
CA LEU A 88 5.16 -5.23 5.33
C LEU A 88 6.54 -5.69 5.82
N GLN A 89 7.53 -4.80 5.76
CA GLN A 89 8.93 -5.08 6.10
C GLN A 89 9.68 -5.97 5.09
N SER A 90 9.00 -6.56 4.09
CA SER A 90 9.63 -7.38 3.06
C SER A 90 10.66 -6.62 2.24
N VAL A 91 11.79 -7.26 1.93
CA VAL A 91 12.94 -6.62 1.27
C VAL A 91 12.87 -6.82 -0.25
N ILE A 92 12.94 -5.71 -0.98
CA ILE A 92 12.89 -5.66 -2.43
C ILE A 92 14.28 -5.40 -3.00
N THR A 93 14.60 -6.07 -4.10
CA THR A 93 15.88 -5.99 -4.79
C THR A 93 15.72 -5.82 -6.29
N LEU A 94 16.76 -5.29 -6.94
CA LEU A 94 16.90 -5.28 -8.39
C LEU A 94 17.52 -6.59 -8.88
N LYS A 95 17.51 -6.80 -10.20
CA LYS A 95 18.10 -7.97 -10.86
C LYS A 95 19.58 -8.20 -10.52
N ASP A 96 20.33 -7.13 -10.24
CA ASP A 96 21.75 -7.20 -9.85
C ASP A 96 21.96 -7.52 -8.36
N ARG A 97 20.90 -7.95 -7.66
CA ARG A 97 20.86 -8.27 -6.22
C ARG A 97 21.08 -7.06 -5.31
N SER A 98 21.03 -5.84 -5.84
CA SER A 98 21.07 -4.63 -5.03
C SER A 98 19.75 -4.45 -4.31
N VAL A 99 19.81 -4.16 -3.01
CA VAL A 99 18.62 -3.89 -2.22
C VAL A 99 18.09 -2.50 -2.59
N LEU A 100 16.83 -2.48 -3.01
CA LEU A 100 16.10 -1.28 -3.34
C LEU A 100 15.53 -0.66 -2.07
N GLY A 101 14.94 -1.47 -1.19
CA GLY A 101 14.29 -1.00 0.02
C GLY A 101 13.38 -2.03 0.67
N VAL A 102 12.51 -1.57 1.56
CA VAL A 102 11.50 -2.38 2.27
C VAL A 102 10.08 -1.97 1.90
N VAL A 103 9.16 -2.93 1.89
CA VAL A 103 7.73 -2.67 1.68
C VAL A 103 7.17 -1.96 2.91
N ILE A 104 6.55 -0.79 2.70
CA ILE A 104 5.92 0.02 3.75
C ILE A 104 4.41 0.14 3.61
N ASP A 105 3.86 -0.21 2.44
CA ASP A 105 2.43 -0.30 2.23
C ASP A 105 2.11 -1.28 1.08
N VAL A 106 0.91 -1.86 1.11
CA VAL A 106 0.39 -2.76 0.09
C VAL A 106 -1.03 -2.34 -0.27
N PHE A 107 -1.25 -2.00 -1.54
CA PHE A 107 -2.53 -1.45 -2.00
C PHE A 107 -2.91 -1.95 -3.40
N GLY A 108 -4.15 -1.68 -3.82
CA GLY A 108 -4.66 -2.11 -5.12
C GLY A 108 -5.28 -3.51 -5.13
N PRO A 109 -5.51 -4.10 -6.33
CA PRO A 109 -6.18 -5.39 -6.45
C PRO A 109 -5.35 -6.54 -5.85
N VAL A 110 -5.98 -7.46 -5.13
CA VAL A 110 -5.29 -8.58 -4.46
C VAL A 110 -4.54 -9.48 -5.44
N GLY A 111 -5.08 -9.74 -6.63
CA GLY A 111 -4.41 -10.56 -7.64
C GLY A 111 -3.21 -9.86 -8.29
N MET A 112 -3.12 -8.53 -8.20
CA MET A 112 -2.03 -7.75 -8.79
C MET A 112 -1.75 -6.52 -7.92
N PRO A 113 -1.18 -6.73 -6.73
CA PRO A 113 -1.01 -5.67 -5.74
C PRO A 113 0.02 -4.64 -6.19
N HIS A 114 -0.05 -3.46 -5.62
CA HIS A 114 1.01 -2.47 -5.67
C HIS A 114 1.68 -2.39 -4.31
N TYR A 115 3.00 -2.30 -4.32
CA TYR A 115 3.81 -2.17 -3.11
C TYR A 115 4.44 -0.79 -3.09
N LEU A 116 4.27 -0.08 -1.98
CA LEU A 116 5.05 1.12 -1.70
C LEU A 116 6.35 0.71 -1.03
N VAL A 117 7.48 1.02 -1.65
CA VAL A 117 8.81 0.63 -1.18
C VAL A 117 9.55 1.87 -0.71
N TYR A 118 10.02 1.83 0.53
CA TYR A 118 10.90 2.83 1.11
C TYR A 118 12.36 2.44 0.90
N PRO A 119 13.19 3.25 0.22
CA PRO A 119 14.58 2.91 0.01
C PRO A 119 15.41 2.95 1.30
N THR A 120 16.10 1.85 1.60
CA THR A 120 17.04 1.76 2.75
C THR A 120 18.41 2.38 2.42
N SER A 121 18.64 2.70 1.15
CA SER A 121 19.83 3.42 0.68
C SER A 121 19.45 4.37 -0.46
N PRO A 122 20.28 5.39 -0.77
CA PRO A 122 20.01 6.28 -1.88
C PRO A 122 19.79 5.50 -3.18
N LEU A 123 18.70 5.81 -3.88
CA LEU A 123 18.37 5.16 -5.15
C LEU A 123 19.54 5.32 -6.13
N LYS A 124 19.93 4.20 -6.76
CA LYS A 124 20.95 4.21 -7.81
C LYS A 124 20.44 4.96 -9.04
N GLU A 125 21.36 5.51 -9.82
CA GLU A 125 21.03 6.03 -11.15
C GLU A 125 20.41 4.92 -12.01
N GLY A 126 19.34 5.25 -12.73
CA GLY A 126 18.61 4.30 -13.58
C GLY A 126 17.50 3.53 -12.90
N VAL A 127 17.19 3.77 -11.62
CA VAL A 127 15.95 3.25 -11.00
C VAL A 127 14.76 4.03 -11.60
N GLU A 128 14.09 3.42 -12.57
CA GLU A 128 12.95 3.99 -13.29
C GLU A 128 11.87 2.94 -13.59
N ALA A 129 10.72 3.39 -14.11
CA ALA A 129 9.60 2.52 -14.42
C ALA A 129 9.96 1.44 -15.47
N GLY A 130 9.41 0.24 -15.29
CA GLY A 130 9.63 -0.93 -16.16
C GLY A 130 10.79 -1.83 -15.75
N LEU A 131 11.58 -1.45 -14.73
CA LEU A 131 12.62 -2.35 -14.20
C LEU A 131 12.01 -3.50 -13.39
N GLN A 132 12.52 -4.70 -13.62
CA GLN A 132 12.10 -5.89 -12.89
C GLN A 132 12.69 -5.90 -11.48
N VAL A 133 11.84 -6.26 -10.51
CA VAL A 133 12.19 -6.34 -9.09
C VAL A 133 11.92 -7.72 -8.52
N PHE A 134 12.63 -8.03 -7.44
CA PHE A 134 12.66 -9.34 -6.83
C PHE A 134 12.56 -9.22 -5.31
N ALA A 135 11.82 -10.11 -4.66
CA ALA A 135 11.79 -10.23 -3.21
C ALA A 135 12.97 -11.06 -2.71
N ALA A 136 13.61 -10.62 -1.63
CA ALA A 136 14.74 -11.30 -1.00
C ALA A 136 14.27 -12.41 -0.05
N THR A 137 13.70 -13.50 -0.60
CA THR A 137 13.08 -14.58 0.19
C THR A 137 14.04 -15.36 1.11
N GLY A 138 15.34 -15.09 1.02
CA GLY A 138 16.34 -15.63 1.96
C GLY A 138 16.52 -14.81 3.24
N LEU A 139 16.01 -13.59 3.27
CA LEU A 139 16.07 -12.71 4.42
C LEU A 139 14.88 -12.96 5.35
N VAL A 140 15.12 -12.90 6.66
CA VAL A 140 14.10 -13.17 7.69
C VAL A 140 13.00 -12.11 7.71
N GLU A 141 13.30 -10.92 7.18
CA GLU A 141 12.38 -9.80 7.04
C GLU A 141 11.37 -9.99 5.91
N THR A 142 11.64 -10.90 4.96
CA THR A 142 10.78 -11.10 3.79
C THR A 142 9.83 -12.27 4.01
N SER A 143 8.54 -11.97 4.04
CA SER A 143 7.46 -12.95 4.19
C SER A 143 6.30 -12.62 3.24
N PHE A 144 5.39 -13.58 3.06
CA PHE A 144 4.13 -13.36 2.36
C PHE A 144 2.98 -13.45 3.36
N LEU A 145 1.99 -12.57 3.22
CA LEU A 145 0.81 -12.49 4.09
C LEU A 145 0.08 -13.83 4.22
N SER A 146 0.07 -14.60 3.13
CA SER A 146 -0.62 -15.89 3.05
C SER A 146 0.11 -17.04 3.75
N ASP A 147 1.41 -16.91 4.02
CA ASP A 147 2.22 -18.02 4.53
C ASP A 147 1.88 -18.38 6.00
N ASN A 148 1.33 -17.42 6.76
CA ASN A 148 1.01 -17.58 8.18
C ASN A 148 -0.49 -17.73 8.47
N MET A 149 -1.36 -17.85 7.45
CA MET A 149 -2.80 -17.91 7.66
C MET A 149 -3.27 -19.36 7.89
N ASP A 150 -3.44 -19.75 9.16
CA ASP A 150 -4.15 -20.99 9.50
C ASP A 150 -5.67 -20.78 9.41
N VAL A 151 -6.21 -20.98 8.21
CA VAL A 151 -7.64 -20.86 7.91
C VAL A 151 -8.49 -21.84 8.73
N LEU A 152 -7.90 -22.96 9.20
CA LEU A 152 -8.57 -23.92 10.05
C LEU A 152 -8.70 -23.41 11.48
N ALA A 153 -7.66 -22.74 12.01
CA ALA A 153 -7.70 -22.11 13.33
C ALA A 153 -8.76 -20.99 13.42
N LEU A 154 -8.99 -20.26 12.33
CA LEU A 154 -10.04 -19.22 12.27
C LEU A 154 -11.46 -19.79 12.31
N ARG A 155 -11.69 -21.01 11.81
CA ARG A 155 -13.02 -21.64 11.81
C ARG A 155 -13.48 -22.07 13.20
N GLY A 156 -12.57 -22.53 14.06
CA GLY A 156 -12.91 -23.05 15.39
C GLY A 156 -13.33 -22.00 16.42
N ARG A 157 -13.16 -20.70 16.14
CA ARG A 157 -13.50 -19.61 17.08
C ARG A 157 -14.94 -19.09 16.97
N GLY A 158 -15.71 -19.60 16.01
CA GLY A 158 -17.08 -19.15 15.75
C GLY A 158 -18.18 -20.06 16.33
N GLU A 159 -17.85 -21.21 16.91
CA GLU A 159 -18.83 -22.24 17.28
C GLU A 159 -19.17 -22.32 18.79
N ASP A 160 -18.53 -21.52 19.64
CA ASP A 160 -18.76 -21.55 21.10
C ASP A 160 -19.44 -20.26 21.59
N SER A 161 -20.76 -20.10 21.47
CA SER A 161 -21.51 -19.11 22.29
C SER A 161 -23.02 -19.32 22.48
N ASP A 162 -23.72 -20.19 21.74
CA ASP A 162 -25.16 -20.39 21.98
C ASP A 162 -25.43 -21.71 22.71
N SER A 163 -25.33 -21.67 24.04
CA SER A 163 -25.97 -22.65 24.92
C SER A 163 -26.45 -21.93 26.18
N GLU A 164 -27.57 -21.23 26.05
CA GLU A 164 -28.41 -20.86 27.20
C GLU A 164 -28.94 -22.15 27.84
N GLU A 165 -28.34 -22.62 28.94
CA GLU A 165 -29.02 -23.56 29.84
C GLU A 165 -30.02 -22.78 30.70
N VAL A 166 -31.27 -22.79 30.25
CA VAL A 166 -32.44 -22.57 31.10
C VAL A 166 -32.65 -23.81 31.97
N SER A 167 -32.55 -23.66 33.30
CA SER A 167 -33.15 -24.55 34.30
C SER A 167 -33.38 -23.82 35.61
#